data_AF-A0A368GHS1-F1
#
_entry.id   AF-A0A368GHS1-F1
#
_cell.length_a   1.000
_cell.length_b   1.000
_cell.length_c   1.000
_cell.angle_alpha   90.00
_cell.angle_beta   90.00
_cell.angle_gamma   90.00
#
_symmetry.space_group_name_H-M   'P 1'
#
loop_
_entity.id
_entity.type
_entity.pdbx_description
1 polymer ?
#
loop_
_entity_poly.entity_id
_entity_poly.type
_entity_poly.pdbx_seq_one_letter_code
_entity_poly.pdbx_strand_id
1 'polypeptide(L)'
;MHMGCKPFCMHISPPSTFSDYSGRIGLRCPPYQFDCDPTRPIPFCIPMVALRNCRVDCPNMSDEWCGVGKVLCDTNFSGLPCGRCVRFEEMGVRCRDQRWKALCEVSGSVKCSTTPNCVLPQWILDGKDDCGDGSDEEPCRLTECSPSTSSIMPLFNTSAVTTTTVRSTEMSLLTKGPVEPPEIRPACDIDEFRCLSGDCVEGTRVLDGKPDCFDRSDESGLADFSFSSKFSSRELQYC
;
A
#
# COMPACT_ATOMS: atom_id res chain seq x y z
N MET A 1 6.26 -18.36 -32.55
CA MET A 1 7.25 -17.26 -32.61
C MET A 1 6.58 -16.02 -32.06
N HIS A 2 7.01 -15.64 -30.85
CA HIS A 2 6.72 -14.43 -30.06
C HIS A 2 5.45 -13.62 -30.34
N MET A 3 4.46 -13.80 -29.45
CA MET A 3 3.55 -12.74 -29.03
C MET A 3 4.39 -11.65 -28.35
N GLY A 4 4.42 -10.46 -28.95
CA GLY A 4 5.13 -9.31 -28.39
C GLY A 4 4.48 -8.87 -27.09
N CYS A 5 5.22 -8.95 -25.99
CA CYS A 5 4.95 -8.15 -24.80
C CYS A 5 4.93 -6.68 -25.22
N LYS A 6 3.75 -6.06 -25.28
CA LYS A 6 3.66 -4.61 -25.12
C LYS A 6 4.25 -4.30 -23.73
N PRO A 7 5.27 -3.44 -23.61
CA PRO A 7 5.62 -2.95 -22.30
C PRO A 7 4.44 -2.05 -21.89
N PHE A 8 3.65 -2.53 -20.94
CA PHE A 8 2.98 -1.61 -20.03
C PHE A 8 4.09 -0.89 -19.27
N CYS A 9 4.75 0.09 -19.91
CA CYS A 9 5.27 1.21 -19.16
C CYS A 9 4.03 1.87 -18.58
N MET A 10 3.67 1.46 -17.36
CA MET A 10 2.72 2.21 -16.55
C MET A 10 3.14 3.66 -16.68
N HIS A 11 2.19 4.49 -17.11
CA HIS A 11 2.31 5.93 -17.07
C HIS A 11 2.63 6.33 -15.63
N ILE A 12 3.91 6.38 -15.30
CA ILE A 12 4.39 7.12 -14.15
C ILE A 12 4.12 8.55 -14.53
N SER A 13 3.21 9.15 -13.77
CA SER A 13 2.68 10.48 -14.04
C SER A 13 3.85 11.39 -14.47
N PRO A 14 3.78 12.02 -15.66
CA PRO A 14 4.77 13.04 -16.01
C PRO A 14 4.85 14.04 -14.85
N PRO A 15 6.02 14.67 -14.60
CA PRO A 15 6.19 15.61 -13.50
C PRO A 15 5.00 16.56 -13.49
N SER A 16 4.17 16.48 -12.45
CA SER A 16 2.82 17.06 -12.49
C SER A 16 2.84 18.58 -12.65
N THR A 17 3.99 19.21 -12.37
CA THR A 17 4.24 20.63 -12.57
C THR A 17 5.74 20.93 -12.56
N PHE A 18 6.20 21.86 -13.39
CA PHE A 18 7.59 22.37 -13.41
C PHE A 18 8.08 22.83 -12.03
N SER A 19 7.16 23.27 -11.15
CA SER A 19 7.44 23.68 -9.78
C SER A 19 7.98 22.57 -8.88
N ASP A 20 7.70 21.31 -9.19
CA ASP A 20 8.10 20.16 -8.36
C ASP A 20 9.63 20.01 -8.29
N TYR A 21 10.33 20.48 -9.34
CA TYR A 21 11.79 20.41 -9.47
C TYR A 21 12.41 21.80 -9.52
N SER A 22 11.91 22.68 -8.63
CA SER A 22 12.37 24.06 -8.49
C SER A 22 13.91 24.14 -8.42
N GLY A 23 14.49 25.03 -9.22
CA GLY A 23 15.94 25.24 -9.28
C GLY A 23 16.73 24.24 -10.12
N ARG A 24 16.06 23.22 -10.71
CA ARG A 24 16.72 22.19 -11.54
C ARG A 24 16.37 22.27 -13.01
N ILE A 25 15.37 23.05 -13.40
CA ILE A 25 14.93 23.16 -14.80
C ILE A 25 15.20 24.56 -15.34
N GLY A 26 15.88 24.64 -16.49
CA GLY A 26 15.98 25.87 -17.31
C GLY A 26 16.87 26.99 -16.74
N LEU A 27 17.70 26.73 -15.74
CA LEU A 27 18.65 27.71 -15.18
C LEU A 27 20.07 27.50 -15.72
N ARG A 28 20.66 26.33 -15.44
CA ARG A 28 22.04 25.99 -15.80
C ARG A 28 22.13 25.08 -17.02
N CYS A 29 21.04 24.38 -17.30
CA CYS A 29 20.88 23.55 -18.47
C CYS A 29 20.14 24.30 -19.58
N PRO A 30 20.31 23.91 -20.84
CA PRO A 30 19.48 24.37 -21.95
C PRO A 30 17.98 24.30 -21.64
N PRO A 31 17.14 25.07 -22.36
CA PRO A 31 15.70 25.02 -22.19
C PRO A 31 15.17 23.59 -22.25
N TYR A 32 14.25 23.25 -21.36
CA TYR A 32 13.63 21.91 -21.27
C TYR A 32 14.64 20.78 -20.98
N GLN A 33 15.69 21.06 -20.20
CA GLN A 33 16.59 20.05 -19.63
C GLN A 33 16.66 20.16 -18.11
N PHE A 34 16.94 19.03 -17.46
CA PHE A 34 17.00 18.87 -16.02
C PHE A 34 18.45 18.78 -15.56
N ASP A 35 18.79 19.59 -14.56
CA ASP A 35 20.08 19.56 -13.87
C ASP A 35 20.04 18.47 -12.78
N CYS A 36 20.77 17.38 -13.05
CA CYS A 36 20.91 16.27 -12.11
C CYS A 36 21.54 16.71 -10.79
N ASP A 37 22.40 17.73 -10.79
CA ASP A 37 23.09 18.16 -9.58
C ASP A 37 23.42 19.66 -9.62
N PRO A 38 22.53 20.51 -9.06
CA PRO A 38 22.74 21.95 -9.04
C PRO A 38 23.93 22.36 -8.14
N THR A 39 24.46 21.46 -7.32
CA THR A 39 25.61 21.74 -6.46
C THR A 39 26.95 21.59 -7.18
N ARG A 40 26.98 20.90 -8.34
CA ARG A 40 28.21 20.69 -9.10
C ARG A 40 28.60 21.93 -9.90
N PRO A 41 29.91 22.22 -10.06
CA PRO A 41 30.38 23.34 -10.86
C PRO A 41 29.98 23.26 -12.34
N ILE A 42 29.99 22.05 -12.90
CA ILE A 42 29.57 21.76 -14.28
C ILE A 42 28.24 21.01 -14.22
N PRO A 43 27.17 21.51 -14.87
CA PRO A 43 25.88 20.86 -14.83
C PRO A 43 25.91 19.57 -15.66
N PHE A 44 25.30 18.51 -15.14
CA PHE A 44 25.00 17.31 -15.92
C PHE A 44 23.52 17.35 -16.26
N CYS A 45 23.22 17.57 -17.53
CA CYS A 45 21.88 17.83 -18.02
C CYS A 45 21.31 16.63 -18.74
N ILE A 46 20.08 16.24 -18.37
CA ILE A 46 19.31 15.20 -19.07
C ILE A 46 18.05 15.81 -19.69
N PRO A 47 17.47 15.19 -20.74
CA PRO A 47 16.21 15.67 -21.30
C PRO A 47 15.04 15.41 -20.34
N MET A 48 13.99 16.24 -20.38
CA MET A 48 12.81 16.06 -19.50
C MET A 48 12.15 14.68 -19.60
N VAL A 49 12.27 13.99 -20.75
CA VAL A 49 11.73 12.64 -20.95
C VAL A 49 12.48 11.57 -20.15
N ALA A 50 13.67 11.91 -19.64
CA ALA A 50 14.46 11.06 -18.76
C ALA A 50 14.08 11.25 -17.28
N LEU A 51 13.21 12.20 -16.94
CA LEU A 51 12.72 12.34 -15.57
C LEU A 51 11.65 11.30 -15.25
N ARG A 52 11.82 10.60 -14.14
CA ARG A 52 10.87 9.61 -13.61
C ARG A 52 10.46 8.56 -14.64
N ASN A 53 11.42 8.12 -15.45
CA ASN A 53 11.22 7.09 -16.46
C ASN A 53 11.64 5.70 -15.96
N CYS A 54 11.99 5.57 -14.68
CA CYS A 54 12.51 4.38 -14.02
C CYS A 54 13.87 3.90 -14.52
N ARG A 55 14.61 4.77 -15.17
CA ARG A 55 15.98 4.56 -15.57
C ARG A 55 16.84 5.58 -14.86
N VAL A 56 17.95 5.11 -14.30
CA VAL A 56 18.96 6.01 -13.73
C VAL A 56 19.76 6.62 -14.89
N ASP A 57 19.33 7.78 -15.34
CA ASP A 57 20.00 8.63 -16.34
C ASP A 57 20.91 9.68 -15.65
N CYS A 58 20.59 10.08 -14.42
CA CYS A 58 21.48 10.90 -13.58
C CYS A 58 22.48 10.02 -12.78
N PRO A 59 23.77 10.43 -12.65
CA PRO A 59 24.74 9.72 -11.81
C PRO A 59 24.38 9.62 -10.32
N ASN A 60 23.51 10.50 -9.83
CA ASN A 60 23.03 10.54 -8.45
C ASN A 60 21.57 10.07 -8.31
N MET A 61 20.97 9.50 -9.36
CA MET A 61 19.57 9.02 -9.40
C MET A 61 18.52 10.11 -9.15
N SER A 62 18.89 11.39 -9.19
CA SER A 62 17.98 12.51 -8.87
C SER A 62 16.82 12.69 -9.85
N ASP A 63 16.95 12.13 -11.05
CA ASP A 63 15.93 12.02 -12.07
C ASP A 63 14.77 11.12 -11.68
N GLU A 64 15.04 10.11 -10.85
CA GLU A 64 14.03 9.17 -10.36
C GLU A 64 13.47 9.57 -9.00
N TRP A 65 13.99 10.65 -8.41
CA TRP A 65 13.49 11.17 -7.16
C TRP A 65 12.19 11.97 -7.34
N CYS A 66 11.46 12.08 -6.23
CA CYS A 66 10.27 12.91 -6.18
C CYS A 66 10.63 14.37 -6.00
N GLY A 67 9.88 15.23 -6.65
CA GLY A 67 9.96 16.67 -6.43
C GLY A 67 9.51 17.06 -5.01
N VAL A 68 9.64 18.36 -4.72
CA VAL A 68 9.35 18.93 -3.40
C VAL A 68 7.92 18.62 -2.95
N GLY A 69 7.75 18.25 -1.68
CA GLY A 69 6.44 17.97 -1.06
C GLY A 69 5.87 16.59 -1.36
N LYS A 70 6.66 15.70 -1.98
CA LYS A 70 6.25 14.33 -2.34
C LYS A 70 7.21 13.29 -1.77
N VAL A 71 6.66 12.11 -1.50
CA VAL A 71 7.35 10.94 -0.99
C VAL A 71 7.30 9.81 -2.02
N LEU A 72 8.44 9.17 -2.24
CA LEU A 72 8.54 8.01 -3.11
C LEU A 72 8.03 6.78 -2.35
N CYS A 73 7.04 6.09 -2.91
CA CYS A 73 6.49 4.87 -2.33
C CYS A 73 6.19 3.81 -3.39
N ASP A 74 5.78 2.61 -2.98
CA ASP A 74 5.54 1.46 -3.85
C ASP A 74 6.81 0.98 -4.61
N THR A 75 8.02 1.18 -4.08
CA THR A 75 9.29 0.90 -4.80
C THR A 75 9.55 -0.59 -5.03
N ASN A 76 9.02 -1.45 -4.16
CA ASN A 76 9.22 -2.90 -4.24
C ASN A 76 8.24 -3.62 -5.18
N PHE A 77 7.18 -2.94 -5.63
CA PHE A 77 6.10 -3.58 -6.41
C PHE A 77 6.43 -3.74 -7.90
N SER A 78 7.42 -3.00 -8.40
CA SER A 78 7.77 -2.93 -9.82
C SER A 78 9.10 -3.60 -10.18
N GLY A 79 9.89 -4.05 -9.19
CA GLY A 79 11.26 -4.55 -9.44
C GLY A 79 12.17 -3.52 -10.12
N LEU A 80 11.77 -2.24 -10.08
CA LEU A 80 12.39 -1.10 -10.74
C LEU A 80 12.96 -0.18 -9.65
N PRO A 81 14.01 0.60 -9.93
CA PRO A 81 14.67 1.48 -8.96
C PRO A 81 13.83 2.72 -8.58
N CYS A 82 12.56 2.75 -8.97
CA CYS A 82 11.65 3.88 -8.90
C CYS A 82 10.30 3.40 -8.31
N GLY A 83 9.59 4.34 -7.71
CA GLY A 83 8.25 4.14 -7.15
C GLY A 83 7.29 5.23 -7.58
N ARG A 84 6.12 5.31 -6.94
CA ARG A 84 5.08 6.30 -7.19
C ARG A 84 5.33 7.62 -6.44
N CYS A 85 5.06 8.69 -7.20
CA CYS A 85 4.85 10.10 -6.86
C CYS A 85 3.70 10.44 -5.88
N VAL A 86 3.77 10.28 -4.55
CA VAL A 86 2.64 10.62 -3.66
C VAL A 86 2.91 11.88 -2.82
N ARG A 87 1.90 12.73 -2.61
CA ARG A 87 2.04 13.90 -1.73
C ARG A 87 2.12 13.46 -0.27
N PHE A 88 2.85 14.21 0.55
CA PHE A 88 3.02 13.87 1.97
C PHE A 88 1.67 13.68 2.70
N GLU A 89 0.67 14.51 2.41
CA GLU A 89 -0.67 14.45 3.01
C GLU A 89 -1.50 13.22 2.57
N GLU A 90 -1.21 12.64 1.41
CA GLU A 90 -1.94 11.47 0.88
C GLU A 90 -1.19 10.15 1.14
N MET A 91 -0.08 10.21 1.85
CA MET A 91 0.84 9.08 2.05
C MET A 91 0.15 7.87 2.71
N GLY A 92 -0.69 8.11 3.73
CA GLY A 92 -1.39 7.05 4.47
C GLY A 92 -2.49 6.33 3.67
N VAL A 93 -2.82 6.79 2.47
CA VAL A 93 -3.90 6.22 1.65
C VAL A 93 -3.46 5.80 0.26
N ARG A 94 -2.44 6.45 -0.31
CA ARG A 94 -1.99 6.20 -1.69
C ARG A 94 -0.72 5.38 -1.81
N CYS A 95 0.04 5.24 -0.72
CA CYS A 95 1.24 4.41 -0.69
C CYS A 95 0.91 3.06 -0.07
N ARG A 96 1.00 1.97 -0.84
CA ARG A 96 0.68 0.62 -0.34
C ARG A 96 1.66 0.18 0.73
N ASP A 97 2.95 0.44 0.52
CA ASP A 97 4.04 0.08 1.43
C ASP A 97 4.08 0.93 2.71
N GLN A 98 3.31 2.01 2.83
CA GLN A 98 3.32 2.88 4.03
C GLN A 98 1.91 3.26 4.51
N ARG A 99 0.87 2.63 3.95
CA ARG A 99 -0.55 2.89 4.22
C ARG A 99 -0.87 2.81 5.71
N TRP A 100 -0.42 1.74 6.33
CA TRP A 100 -0.75 1.33 7.69
C TRP A 100 0.37 1.63 8.68
N LYS A 101 1.23 2.61 8.38
CA LYS A 101 2.35 2.97 9.25
C LYS A 101 1.90 3.48 10.63
N ALA A 102 0.79 4.20 10.69
CA ALA A 102 0.27 4.75 11.95
C ALA A 102 -0.29 3.66 12.90
N LEU A 103 -0.70 2.50 12.36
CA LEU A 103 -1.16 1.36 13.16
C LEU A 103 -0.08 0.77 14.06
N CYS A 104 1.21 1.06 13.81
CA CYS A 104 2.30 0.62 14.67
C CYS A 104 2.24 1.21 16.09
N GLU A 105 1.47 2.27 16.30
CA GLU A 105 1.24 2.87 17.62
C GLU A 105 0.10 2.17 18.38
N VAL A 106 -0.72 1.38 17.68
CA VAL A 106 -1.82 0.60 18.28
C VAL A 106 -1.27 -0.62 19.00
N SER A 107 -1.72 -0.81 20.24
CA SER A 107 -1.37 -1.97 21.05
C SER A 107 -1.92 -3.26 20.44
N GLY A 108 -1.04 -4.25 20.21
CA GLY A 108 -1.41 -5.53 19.59
C GLY A 108 -1.29 -5.56 18.06
N SER A 109 -0.80 -4.48 17.44
CA SER A 109 -0.42 -4.50 16.02
C SER A 109 0.84 -5.34 15.77
N VAL A 110 0.93 -5.93 14.57
CA VAL A 110 2.03 -6.77 14.11
C VAL A 110 2.80 -6.03 13.03
N LYS A 111 4.12 -5.91 13.21
CA LYS A 111 4.98 -5.18 12.27
C LYS A 111 5.33 -6.01 11.02
N CYS A 112 5.14 -5.41 9.85
CA CYS A 112 5.51 -5.98 8.56
C CYS A 112 7.02 -6.21 8.42
N SER A 113 7.43 -7.09 7.51
CA SER A 113 8.81 -7.57 7.47
C SER A 113 9.77 -6.53 6.88
N THR A 114 9.37 -5.92 5.78
CA THR A 114 10.19 -5.00 4.98
C THR A 114 9.56 -3.62 4.88
N THR A 115 8.24 -3.54 4.93
CA THR A 115 7.51 -2.27 4.89
C THR A 115 7.40 -1.65 6.28
N PRO A 116 7.27 -0.31 6.38
CA PRO A 116 6.98 0.37 7.64
C PRO A 116 5.53 0.19 8.13
N ASN A 117 4.71 -0.62 7.45
CA ASN A 117 3.35 -0.91 7.87
C ASN A 117 3.30 -1.75 9.16
N CYS A 118 2.21 -1.58 9.91
CA CYS A 118 1.79 -2.55 10.91
C CYS A 118 0.33 -2.93 10.66
N VAL A 119 0.03 -4.21 10.81
CA VAL A 119 -1.30 -4.78 10.56
C VAL A 119 -1.91 -5.28 11.86
N LEU A 120 -3.21 -5.50 11.88
CA LEU A 120 -3.89 -6.02 13.07
C LEU A 120 -3.91 -7.55 13.06
N PRO A 121 -4.02 -8.24 14.21
CA PRO A 121 -3.96 -9.70 14.26
C PRO A 121 -5.01 -10.41 13.38
N GLN A 122 -6.18 -9.80 13.18
CA GLN A 122 -7.23 -10.35 12.33
C GLN A 122 -6.98 -10.19 10.82
N TRP A 123 -5.91 -9.48 10.43
CA TRP A 123 -5.45 -9.32 9.05
C TRP A 123 -4.30 -10.27 8.71
N ILE A 124 -3.89 -11.11 9.66
CA ILE A 124 -2.88 -12.14 9.39
C ILE A 124 -3.57 -13.34 8.76
N LEU A 125 -3.09 -13.77 7.59
CA LEU A 125 -3.65 -14.88 6.81
C LEU A 125 -5.13 -14.67 6.46
N ASP A 126 -5.51 -13.42 6.18
CA ASP A 126 -6.89 -13.07 5.82
C ASP A 126 -7.12 -13.10 4.29
N GLY A 127 -6.07 -13.43 3.53
CA GLY A 127 -6.08 -13.56 2.08
C GLY A 127 -5.66 -12.28 1.35
N LYS A 128 -5.18 -11.26 2.07
CA LYS A 128 -4.80 -9.97 1.50
C LYS A 128 -3.41 -9.53 1.93
N ASP A 129 -2.71 -8.90 1.00
CA ASP A 129 -1.44 -8.23 1.29
C ASP A 129 -1.71 -6.83 1.86
N ASP A 130 -2.03 -6.75 3.15
CA ASP A 130 -2.16 -5.50 3.89
C ASP A 130 -0.79 -4.92 4.24
N CYS A 131 0.24 -5.77 4.41
CA CYS A 131 1.59 -5.28 4.65
C CYS A 131 2.22 -4.57 3.44
N GLY A 132 1.80 -4.86 2.22
CA GLY A 132 2.41 -4.41 0.97
C GLY A 132 3.70 -5.17 0.58
N ASP A 133 4.11 -6.14 1.39
CA ASP A 133 5.20 -7.09 1.13
C ASP A 133 4.78 -8.57 1.30
N GLY A 134 3.49 -8.82 1.53
CA GLY A 134 2.87 -10.12 1.73
C GLY A 134 3.21 -10.78 3.06
N SER A 135 3.95 -10.12 3.96
CA SER A 135 4.48 -10.78 5.15
C SER A 135 3.45 -11.11 6.22
N ASP A 136 2.25 -10.54 6.11
CA ASP A 136 1.03 -10.87 6.84
C ASP A 136 0.32 -12.13 6.33
N GLU A 137 0.57 -12.52 5.07
CA GLU A 137 -0.01 -13.71 4.45
C GLU A 137 0.91 -14.94 4.49
N GLU A 138 2.07 -14.81 5.13
CA GLU A 138 3.05 -15.88 5.29
C GLU A 138 2.79 -16.65 6.60
N PRO A 139 2.34 -17.93 6.54
CA PRO A 139 1.98 -18.71 7.74
C PRO A 139 3.12 -18.89 8.73
N CYS A 140 4.36 -18.78 8.23
CA CYS A 140 5.59 -18.96 8.97
C CYS A 140 5.94 -17.81 9.94
N ARG A 141 5.23 -16.67 9.93
CA ARG A 141 5.48 -15.59 10.92
C ARG A 141 4.70 -15.74 12.22
N LEU A 142 3.58 -16.48 12.22
CA LEU A 142 2.77 -16.72 13.42
C LEU A 142 3.28 -17.86 14.30
N THR A 143 4.19 -18.67 13.76
CA THR A 143 4.78 -19.81 14.47
C THR A 143 6.29 -19.63 14.40
N GLU A 144 6.96 -19.52 15.55
CA GLU A 144 8.41 -19.55 15.59
C GLU A 144 8.93 -20.70 14.70
N CYS A 145 9.49 -20.36 13.55
CA CYS A 145 10.14 -21.33 12.70
C CYS A 145 11.46 -21.72 13.34
N SER A 146 11.41 -22.65 14.28
CA SER A 146 12.56 -23.48 14.59
C SER A 146 12.70 -24.51 13.46
N PRO A 147 13.86 -24.60 12.77
CA PRO A 147 14.06 -25.61 11.74
C PRO A 147 14.36 -26.95 12.43
N SER A 148 13.33 -27.59 12.98
CA SER A 148 13.32 -29.04 13.20
C SER A 148 11.93 -29.49 13.63
N THR A 149 11.12 -29.92 12.67
CA THR A 149 10.59 -31.29 12.57
C THR A 149 9.46 -31.31 11.56
N SER A 150 9.62 -32.16 10.56
CA SER A 150 8.59 -32.53 9.60
C SER A 150 7.30 -32.92 10.35
N SER A 151 6.28 -32.08 10.27
CA SER A 151 4.92 -32.47 10.64
C SER A 151 3.98 -32.15 9.47
N ILE A 152 3.41 -33.25 8.99
CA ILE A 152 2.47 -33.35 7.89
C ILE A 152 1.24 -32.49 8.20
N MET A 153 0.88 -31.57 7.29
CA MET A 153 -0.44 -30.96 7.27
C MET A 153 -1.49 -32.05 6.98
N PRO A 154 -2.57 -32.22 7.76
CA PRO A 154 -3.64 -33.12 7.36
C PRO A 154 -4.41 -32.45 6.22
N LEU A 155 -4.34 -33.06 5.03
CA LEU A 155 -5.33 -32.82 3.98
C LEU A 155 -6.71 -33.18 4.55
N PHE A 156 -7.61 -32.21 4.61
CA PHE A 156 -9.04 -32.49 4.69
C PHE A 156 -9.48 -33.13 3.37
N ASN A 157 -9.35 -34.46 3.30
CA ASN A 157 -9.92 -35.26 2.23
C ASN A 157 -11.31 -35.73 2.69
N THR A 158 -12.36 -34.98 2.37
CA THR A 158 -13.74 -35.43 2.56
C THR A 158 -14.10 -36.41 1.45
N SER A 159 -13.81 -37.68 1.70
CA SER A 159 -14.45 -38.79 1.00
C SER A 159 -14.73 -39.90 1.99
N ALA A 160 -15.90 -39.81 2.62
CA ALA A 160 -16.59 -40.95 3.20
C ALA A 160 -18.02 -40.92 2.67
N VAL A 161 -18.18 -41.49 1.47
CA VAL A 161 -19.48 -41.85 0.89
C VAL A 161 -19.99 -43.05 1.69
N THR A 162 -20.84 -42.79 2.67
CA THR A 162 -21.64 -43.82 3.32
C THR A 162 -22.89 -44.03 2.47
N THR A 163 -22.97 -45.18 1.82
CA THR A 163 -24.14 -45.64 1.07
C THR A 163 -25.39 -45.60 1.94
N THR A 164 -26.33 -44.69 1.66
CA THR A 164 -27.73 -44.88 2.04
C THR A 164 -28.61 -44.42 0.89
N THR A 165 -29.31 -45.38 0.33
CA THR A 165 -30.32 -45.24 -0.71
C THR A 165 -31.55 -44.51 -0.20
N VAL A 166 -31.89 -43.36 -0.77
CA VAL A 166 -33.28 -42.90 -0.87
C VAL A 166 -33.58 -42.30 -2.24
N ARG A 167 -34.75 -42.71 -2.72
CA ARG A 167 -35.34 -42.66 -4.05
C ARG A 167 -35.85 -41.27 -4.42
N SER A 168 -35.77 -40.96 -5.71
CA SER A 168 -36.32 -39.79 -6.40
C SER A 168 -37.83 -39.59 -6.21
N THR A 169 -38.25 -38.34 -6.01
CA THR A 169 -39.52 -37.82 -6.55
C THR A 169 -39.34 -36.35 -6.96
N GLU A 170 -40.03 -36.03 -8.04
CA GLU A 170 -40.02 -34.86 -8.91
C GLU A 170 -40.47 -33.52 -8.28
N MET A 171 -39.97 -32.42 -8.89
CA MET A 171 -40.70 -31.22 -9.36
C MET A 171 -41.51 -30.35 -8.37
N SER A 172 -41.12 -29.08 -8.22
CA SER A 172 -41.98 -27.98 -8.72
C SER A 172 -41.26 -26.64 -8.77
N LEU A 173 -41.19 -26.13 -9.99
CA LEU A 173 -40.97 -24.73 -10.38
C LEU A 173 -41.97 -23.81 -9.68
N LEU A 174 -41.53 -22.60 -9.31
CA LEU A 174 -42.29 -21.34 -9.43
C LEU A 174 -41.40 -20.10 -9.14
N THR A 175 -40.85 -19.56 -10.23
CA THR A 175 -40.79 -18.14 -10.66
C THR A 175 -40.63 -17.01 -9.64
N LYS A 176 -39.51 -16.26 -9.73
CA LYS A 176 -39.42 -14.77 -9.81
C LYS A 176 -37.96 -14.26 -9.97
N GLY A 177 -37.69 -13.59 -11.11
CA GLY A 177 -36.67 -12.55 -11.33
C GLY A 177 -35.17 -12.95 -11.39
N PRO A 178 -34.36 -12.40 -12.31
CA PRO A 178 -32.90 -12.46 -12.21
C PRO A 178 -32.46 -11.46 -11.13
N VAL A 179 -32.33 -11.93 -9.90
CA VAL A 179 -31.58 -11.22 -8.87
C VAL A 179 -30.14 -11.71 -9.00
N GLU A 180 -29.27 -10.80 -9.42
CA GLU A 180 -27.82 -10.99 -9.38
C GLU A 180 -27.44 -11.50 -7.98
N PRO A 181 -26.65 -12.58 -7.86
CA PRO A 181 -26.32 -13.18 -6.58
C PRO A 181 -25.74 -12.13 -5.63
N PRO A 182 -26.12 -12.11 -4.34
CA PRO A 182 -25.46 -11.22 -3.38
C PRO A 182 -23.98 -11.60 -3.34
N GLU A 183 -23.11 -10.67 -3.73
CA GLU A 183 -21.67 -10.79 -3.45
C GLU A 183 -21.52 -10.87 -1.93
N ILE A 184 -21.33 -12.09 -1.42
CA ILE A 184 -20.65 -12.26 -0.14
C ILE A 184 -19.25 -11.73 -0.42
N ARG A 185 -18.95 -10.51 0.06
CA ARG A 185 -17.60 -9.96 0.09
C ARG A 185 -16.96 -10.46 1.38
N PRO A 186 -16.19 -11.56 1.37
CA PRO A 186 -15.45 -12.00 2.56
C PRO A 186 -14.31 -11.05 2.94
N ALA A 187 -14.04 -10.05 2.09
CA ALA A 187 -12.85 -9.24 2.11
C ALA A 187 -13.17 -7.80 1.65
N CYS A 188 -12.80 -6.79 2.46
CA CYS A 188 -12.73 -5.38 2.05
C CYS A 188 -11.87 -5.16 0.79
N ASP A 189 -12.14 -4.09 0.04
CA ASP A 189 -11.36 -3.72 -1.15
C ASP A 189 -9.93 -3.26 -0.78
N ILE A 190 -9.04 -3.19 -1.78
CA ILE A 190 -7.62 -2.79 -1.62
C ILE A 190 -7.49 -1.43 -0.93
N ASP A 191 -8.50 -0.57 -1.07
CA ASP A 191 -8.53 0.79 -0.53
C ASP A 191 -9.31 0.97 0.78
N GLU A 192 -9.79 -0.13 1.34
CA GLU A 192 -10.61 -0.15 2.54
C GLU A 192 -9.86 -0.72 3.74
N PHE A 193 -10.10 -0.13 4.90
CA PHE A 193 -9.70 -0.61 6.20
C PHE A 193 -10.73 -1.57 6.76
N ARG A 194 -10.27 -2.70 7.30
CA ARG A 194 -11.12 -3.69 7.95
C ARG A 194 -11.13 -3.50 9.47
N CYS A 195 -12.24 -3.02 10.01
CA CYS A 195 -12.46 -2.87 11.45
C CYS A 195 -12.28 -4.20 12.21
N LEU A 196 -11.95 -4.16 13.51
CA LEU A 196 -11.96 -5.39 14.34
C LEU A 196 -13.39 -5.99 14.41
N SER A 197 -14.43 -5.17 14.25
CA SER A 197 -15.84 -5.59 14.14
C SER A 197 -16.15 -6.37 12.87
N GLY A 198 -15.28 -6.29 11.86
CA GLY A 198 -15.44 -6.94 10.57
C GLY A 198 -16.03 -6.07 9.46
N ASP A 199 -16.52 -4.87 9.79
CA ASP A 199 -16.95 -3.87 8.80
C ASP A 199 -15.75 -3.31 8.01
N CYS A 200 -16.01 -2.83 6.80
CA CYS A 200 -15.03 -2.18 5.94
C CYS A 200 -15.31 -0.68 5.87
N VAL A 201 -14.30 0.15 6.08
CA VAL A 201 -14.37 1.60 5.95
C VAL A 201 -13.29 2.07 4.97
N GLU A 202 -13.44 3.24 4.38
CA GLU A 202 -12.46 3.77 3.43
C GLU A 202 -11.15 4.11 4.15
N GLY A 203 -9.98 3.83 3.54
CA GLY A 203 -8.69 4.06 4.19
C GLY A 203 -8.44 5.51 4.63
N THR A 204 -9.12 6.50 4.03
CA THR A 204 -9.07 7.91 4.44
C THR A 204 -9.77 8.20 5.78
N ARG A 205 -10.58 7.27 6.26
CA ARG A 205 -11.36 7.37 7.50
C ARG A 205 -10.72 6.61 8.66
N VAL A 206 -9.47 6.22 8.47
CA VAL A 206 -8.66 5.58 9.51
C VAL A 206 -7.86 6.65 10.21
N LEU A 207 -8.03 6.76 11.52
CA LEU A 207 -7.37 7.76 12.36
C LEU A 207 -7.71 9.19 11.92
N ASP A 208 -8.94 9.40 11.44
CA ASP A 208 -9.42 10.70 10.95
C ASP A 208 -10.08 11.54 12.06
N GLY A 209 -10.14 11.00 13.29
CA GLY A 209 -10.73 11.60 14.47
C GLY A 209 -12.23 11.31 14.62
N LYS A 210 -12.84 10.51 13.73
CA LYS A 210 -14.26 10.14 13.78
C LYS A 210 -14.41 8.62 13.79
N PRO A 211 -15.25 8.07 14.68
CA PRO A 211 -15.53 6.65 14.68
C PRO A 211 -16.46 6.29 13.51
N ASP A 212 -15.90 5.77 12.44
CA ASP A 212 -16.56 5.10 11.33
C ASP A 212 -16.75 3.60 11.59
N CYS A 213 -15.85 2.95 12.36
CA CYS A 213 -16.05 1.57 12.81
C CYS A 213 -16.99 1.45 14.02
N PHE A 214 -17.79 0.38 14.10
CA PHE A 214 -18.70 0.11 15.22
C PHE A 214 -17.98 0.01 16.58
N ASP A 215 -16.80 -0.62 16.57
CA ASP A 215 -15.90 -0.76 17.72
C ASP A 215 -14.86 0.35 17.83
N ARG A 216 -14.93 1.37 16.96
CA ARG A 216 -13.96 2.47 16.90
C ARG A 216 -12.53 2.02 16.62
N SER A 217 -12.36 0.86 16.00
CA SER A 217 -11.04 0.29 15.73
C SER A 217 -10.23 1.06 14.69
N ASP A 218 -10.90 1.90 13.91
CA ASP A 218 -10.32 2.93 13.06
C ASP A 218 -9.69 4.09 13.85
N GLU A 219 -10.16 4.37 15.07
CA GLU A 219 -9.74 5.52 15.88
C GLU A 219 -9.00 5.14 17.18
N SER A 220 -9.00 3.85 17.54
CA SER A 220 -8.54 3.35 18.84
C SER A 220 -7.03 3.46 19.08
N GLY A 221 -6.27 3.99 18.12
CA GLY A 221 -4.85 4.36 18.25
C GLY A 221 -4.58 5.82 18.65
N LEU A 222 -5.58 6.71 18.61
CA LEU A 222 -5.40 8.15 18.82
C LEU A 222 -6.07 8.70 20.09
N ALA A 223 -6.38 7.83 21.06
CA ALA A 223 -6.73 8.28 22.41
C ALA A 223 -5.48 8.77 23.18
N ASP A 224 -4.71 9.70 22.60
CA ASP A 224 -3.80 10.61 23.35
C ASP A 224 -3.12 11.71 22.51
N PHE A 225 -3.35 11.80 21.19
CA PHE A 225 -2.94 12.98 20.42
C PHE A 225 -4.15 13.71 19.87
N SER A 226 -4.79 14.45 20.78
CA SER A 226 -5.40 15.72 20.43
C SER A 226 -4.39 16.50 19.59
N PHE A 227 -4.62 16.60 18.28
CA PHE A 227 -4.11 17.69 17.47
C PHE A 227 -4.79 18.97 17.96
N SER A 228 -4.44 19.39 19.18
CA SER A 228 -4.61 20.76 19.58
C SER A 228 -3.61 21.53 18.75
N SER A 229 -4.16 22.19 17.74
CA SER A 229 -3.61 23.39 17.13
C SER A 229 -2.91 24.28 18.18
N LYS A 230 -1.62 24.03 18.43
CA LYS A 230 -0.69 24.94 19.10
C LYS A 230 0.65 24.89 18.39
N PHE A 231 0.64 25.27 17.12
CA PHE A 231 1.78 25.99 16.56
C PHE A 231 1.73 27.42 17.12
N SER A 232 2.09 27.58 18.40
CA SER A 232 2.42 28.90 18.93
C SER A 232 3.92 29.04 18.83
N SER A 233 4.37 29.79 17.84
CA SER A 233 5.72 30.33 17.77
C SER A 233 6.14 30.90 19.12
N ARG A 234 7.31 30.48 19.64
CA ARG A 234 8.22 31.35 20.41
C ARG A 234 9.56 30.66 20.69
N GLU A 235 10.59 31.38 20.25
CA GLU A 235 11.98 31.47 20.69
C GLU A 235 12.84 30.22 20.98
N LEU A 236 13.86 30.11 20.13
CA LEU A 236 15.19 29.62 20.46
C LEU A 236 15.69 30.27 21.76
N GLN A 237 15.92 29.47 22.80
CA GLN A 237 16.89 29.81 23.82
C GLN A 237 18.00 28.75 23.78
N TYR A 238 19.17 29.20 23.34
CA TYR A 238 20.43 28.47 23.42
C TYR A 238 20.72 28.06 24.88
N CYS A 239 21.24 26.84 25.04
CA CYS A 239 22.16 26.49 26.13
C CYS A 239 23.53 26.21 25.50
#